data_AF-A0A1Y5IJG8-F1
#
_entry.id   AF-A0A1Y5IJG8-F1
#
_cell.length_a   1.000
_cell.length_b   1.000
_cell.length_c   1.000
_cell.angle_alpha   90.00
_cell.angle_beta   90.00
_cell.angle_gamma   90.00
#
_symmetry.space_group_name_H-M   'P 1'
#
loop_
_entity.id
_entity.type
_entity.pdbx_description
1 polymer ?
#
loop_
_entity_poly.entity_id
_entity_poly.type
_entity_poly.pdbx_seq_one_letter_code
_entity_poly.pdbx_strand_id
1 'polypeptide(L)'
;MFSISSASASTRARGRARGRRGGGKARVARAARDADDATGRDAVKEAFEKMYAPGTGKSIYFGVFQRDVRAEAGRETPSDDVRAARRARAREELVNIDDEERARRLDVGKVAGGVTLVMAIAQLALGASRIERAVIAIPLFFALGFVGSAKSGL
;
A
#
# COMPACT_ATOMS: atom_id res chain seq x y z
N MET A 1 -65.28 -43.59 25.54
CA MET A 1 -65.16 -42.86 26.82
C MET A 1 -64.17 -41.70 26.62
N PHE A 2 -64.61 -40.56 26.09
CA PHE A 2 -63.82 -39.32 26.10
C PHE A 2 -64.77 -38.12 26.19
N SER A 3 -64.68 -37.44 27.33
CA SER A 3 -65.39 -36.20 27.64
C SER A 3 -64.65 -35.04 26.98
N ILE A 4 -65.36 -34.18 26.24
CA ILE A 4 -64.81 -32.94 25.68
C ILE A 4 -65.54 -31.78 26.37
N SER A 5 -64.78 -31.06 27.19
CA SER A 5 -65.23 -29.92 27.98
C SER A 5 -65.40 -28.65 27.13
N SER A 6 -66.30 -27.79 27.59
CA SER A 6 -66.87 -26.62 26.92
C SER A 6 -65.98 -25.37 26.86
N ALA A 7 -66.14 -24.63 25.75
CA ALA A 7 -66.36 -23.18 25.63
C ALA A 7 -65.45 -22.12 26.32
N SER A 8 -64.98 -21.21 25.44
CA SER A 8 -64.96 -19.73 25.52
C SER A 8 -64.04 -19.01 26.51
N ALA A 9 -63.06 -18.26 25.99
CA ALA A 9 -63.16 -16.80 25.84
C ALA A 9 -61.80 -16.13 25.47
N SER A 10 -61.86 -15.24 24.47
CA SER A 10 -61.19 -13.92 24.36
C SER A 10 -59.70 -13.77 24.76
N THR A 11 -58.87 -13.19 23.87
CA THR A 11 -58.23 -11.86 24.09
C THR A 11 -57.18 -11.51 23.02
N ARG A 12 -57.44 -10.38 22.34
CA ARG A 12 -56.53 -9.42 21.67
C ARG A 12 -55.54 -9.88 20.58
N ALA A 13 -55.89 -9.43 19.38
CA ALA A 13 -54.93 -8.94 18.39
C ALA A 13 -53.94 -7.95 19.02
N ARG A 14 -52.64 -8.25 18.94
CA ARG A 14 -51.56 -7.25 18.92
C ARG A 14 -50.54 -7.65 17.88
N GLY A 15 -50.48 -6.86 16.82
CA GLY A 15 -49.46 -6.96 15.80
C GLY A 15 -48.06 -6.82 16.38
N ARG A 16 -47.12 -7.56 15.79
CA ARG A 16 -45.70 -7.24 15.87
C ARG A 16 -45.04 -7.50 14.52
N ALA A 17 -45.11 -6.47 13.68
CA ALA A 17 -44.17 -6.29 12.59
C ALA A 17 -42.75 -6.27 13.17
N ARG A 18 -42.02 -7.39 13.06
CA ARG A 18 -40.61 -7.44 13.44
C ARG A 18 -39.81 -6.72 12.36
N GLY A 19 -39.24 -5.59 12.74
CA GLY A 19 -38.45 -4.69 11.91
C GLY A 19 -37.30 -5.41 11.21
N ARG A 20 -37.45 -5.56 9.90
CA ARG A 20 -36.41 -5.91 8.94
C ARG A 20 -35.64 -4.64 8.55
N ARG A 21 -34.88 -4.06 9.48
CA ARG A 21 -34.01 -2.90 9.21
C ARG A 21 -32.70 -3.06 9.99
N GLY A 22 -31.71 -3.67 9.34
CA GLY A 22 -30.35 -3.82 9.89
C GLY A 22 -29.40 -4.59 8.97
N GLY A 23 -29.92 -5.52 8.16
CA GLY A 23 -29.08 -6.39 7.32
C GLY A 23 -28.51 -5.75 6.04
N GLY A 24 -29.01 -4.57 5.62
CA GLY A 24 -28.57 -3.93 4.38
C GLY A 24 -27.14 -3.39 4.45
N LYS A 25 -26.80 -2.63 5.50
CA LYS A 25 -25.45 -2.07 5.67
C LYS A 25 -24.40 -3.17 5.90
N ALA A 26 -24.74 -4.20 6.67
CA ALA A 26 -23.84 -5.32 6.92
C ALA A 26 -23.61 -6.18 5.66
N ARG A 27 -24.65 -6.41 4.84
CA ARG A 27 -24.50 -7.13 3.56
C ARG A 27 -23.75 -6.31 2.50
N VAL A 28 -23.96 -5.00 2.44
CA VAL A 28 -23.22 -4.12 1.51
C VAL A 28 -21.75 -4.02 1.93
N ALA A 29 -21.46 -3.92 3.23
CA ALA A 29 -20.08 -3.97 3.74
C ALA A 29 -19.40 -5.33 3.49
N ARG A 30 -20.15 -6.43 3.56
CA ARG A 30 -19.63 -7.77 3.25
C ARG A 30 -19.40 -7.95 1.75
N ALA A 31 -20.35 -7.57 0.91
CA ALA A 31 -20.20 -7.61 -0.54
C ALA A 31 -19.08 -6.69 -1.06
N ALA A 32 -18.85 -5.54 -0.42
CA ALA A 32 -17.71 -4.67 -0.73
C ALA A 32 -16.36 -5.30 -0.33
N ARG A 33 -16.31 -6.06 0.78
CA ARG A 33 -15.13 -6.84 1.17
C ARG A 33 -14.90 -8.02 0.23
N ASP A 34 -15.95 -8.76 -0.10
CA ASP A 34 -15.89 -9.91 -1.01
C ASP A 34 -15.52 -9.49 -2.45
N ALA A 35 -15.89 -8.26 -2.86
CA ALA A 35 -15.47 -7.66 -4.13
C ALA A 35 -14.03 -7.11 -4.10
N ASP A 36 -13.53 -6.67 -2.93
CA ASP A 36 -12.12 -6.31 -2.75
C ASP A 36 -11.24 -7.58 -2.85
N ASP A 37 -11.64 -8.68 -2.20
CA ASP A 37 -10.97 -10.00 -2.24
C ASP A 37 -10.82 -10.56 -3.67
N ALA A 38 -11.80 -10.31 -4.55
CA ALA A 38 -11.79 -10.81 -5.92
C ALA A 38 -10.82 -10.07 -6.88
N THR A 39 -10.28 -8.92 -6.47
CA THR A 39 -9.47 -8.05 -7.36
C THR A 39 -7.96 -8.31 -7.32
N GLY A 40 -7.49 -9.36 -6.65
CA GLY A 40 -6.05 -9.66 -6.52
C GLY A 40 -5.28 -8.67 -5.63
N ARG A 41 -5.97 -7.68 -5.06
CA ARG A 41 -5.41 -6.73 -4.09
C ARG A 41 -4.97 -7.43 -2.81
N ASP A 42 -5.64 -8.50 -2.39
CA ASP A 42 -5.23 -9.27 -1.20
C ASP A 42 -3.98 -10.10 -1.43
N ALA A 43 -3.74 -10.62 -2.64
CA ALA A 43 -2.48 -11.31 -2.95
C ALA A 43 -1.28 -10.35 -2.92
N VAL A 44 -1.46 -9.13 -3.44
CA VAL A 44 -0.43 -8.08 -3.38
C VAL A 44 -0.20 -7.65 -1.93
N LYS A 45 -1.28 -7.47 -1.16
CA LYS A 45 -1.21 -7.10 0.25
C LYS A 45 -0.52 -8.19 1.08
N GLU A 46 -0.85 -9.46 0.88
CA GLU A 46 -0.24 -10.58 1.57
C GLU A 46 1.25 -10.70 1.23
N ALA A 47 1.61 -10.56 -0.06
CA ALA A 47 3.00 -10.51 -0.48
C ALA A 47 3.76 -9.32 0.15
N PHE A 48 3.11 -8.16 0.21
CA PHE A 48 3.67 -6.96 0.82
C PHE A 48 3.85 -7.11 2.34
N GLU A 49 2.86 -7.63 3.06
CA GLU A 49 2.95 -7.88 4.50
C GLU A 49 4.00 -8.95 4.84
N LYS A 50 4.17 -9.95 3.97
CA LYS A 50 5.22 -10.96 4.08
C LYS A 50 6.62 -10.37 3.87
N MET A 51 6.76 -9.46 2.90
CA MET A 51 8.05 -8.84 2.57
C MET A 51 8.41 -7.72 3.54
N TYR A 52 7.43 -6.92 3.97
CA TYR A 52 7.57 -5.73 4.82
C TYR A 52 6.72 -5.89 6.08
N ALA A 53 7.17 -6.76 6.99
CA ALA A 53 6.44 -7.05 8.21
C ALA A 53 6.22 -5.76 9.06
N PRO A 54 4.97 -5.39 9.35
CA PRO A 54 4.67 -4.17 10.11
C PRO A 54 5.16 -4.30 11.57
N GLY A 55 5.52 -3.17 12.18
CA GLY A 55 5.90 -3.13 13.60
C GLY A 55 7.30 -3.66 13.92
N THR A 56 8.08 -4.06 12.91
CA THR A 56 9.46 -4.57 13.08
C THR A 56 10.51 -3.49 13.35
N GLY A 57 10.10 -2.22 13.44
CA GLY A 57 11.03 -1.09 13.59
C GLY A 57 11.88 -0.82 12.34
N LYS A 58 11.50 -1.38 11.19
CA LYS A 58 12.13 -1.15 9.89
C LYS A 58 11.33 -0.14 9.07
N SER A 59 12.04 0.69 8.31
CA SER A 59 11.45 1.60 7.32
C SER A 59 11.83 1.15 5.92
N ILE A 60 10.87 1.23 5.00
CA ILE A 60 11.13 1.05 3.56
C ILE A 60 11.96 2.24 3.07
N TYR A 61 12.99 1.94 2.30
CA TYR A 61 14.00 2.87 1.80
C TYR A 61 14.25 2.63 0.32
N PHE A 62 14.31 3.70 -0.48
CA PHE A 62 14.39 3.60 -1.95
C PHE A 62 13.31 2.71 -2.58
N GLY A 63 12.13 2.64 -1.96
CA GLY A 63 10.97 1.89 -2.45
C GLY A 63 11.00 0.38 -2.19
N VAL A 64 12.18 -0.26 -2.12
CA VAL A 64 12.27 -1.72 -1.95
C VAL A 64 13.19 -2.21 -0.83
N PHE A 65 14.13 -1.39 -0.38
CA PHE A 65 15.05 -1.81 0.68
C PHE A 65 14.44 -1.55 2.06
N GLN A 66 14.95 -2.25 3.07
CA GLN A 66 14.54 -2.05 4.46
C GLN A 66 15.75 -1.64 5.27
N ARG A 67 15.58 -0.63 6.13
CA ARG A 67 16.59 -0.19 7.09
C ARG A 67 16.01 -0.10 8.49
N ASP A 68 16.85 -0.32 9.49
CA ASP A 68 16.46 -0.19 10.89
C ASP A 68 16.31 1.28 11.30
N VAL A 69 15.11 1.66 11.77
CA VAL A 69 14.80 3.03 12.18
C VAL A 69 15.65 3.47 13.38
N ARG A 70 16.05 2.51 14.23
CA ARG A 70 16.89 2.77 15.41
C ARG A 70 18.38 2.91 15.08
N ALA A 71 18.87 2.31 14.00
CA ALA A 71 20.31 2.22 13.74
C ALA A 71 20.91 3.52 13.17
N GLU A 72 20.13 4.33 12.44
CA GLU A 72 20.67 5.49 11.73
C GLU A 72 20.36 6.85 12.37
N ALA A 73 19.44 6.94 13.34
CA ALA A 73 18.90 8.26 13.70
C ALA A 73 18.73 8.56 15.19
N GLY A 74 18.86 7.58 16.10
CA GLY A 74 18.43 7.78 17.50
C GLY A 74 16.98 8.26 17.63
N ARG A 75 16.20 8.16 16.54
CA ARG A 75 14.81 8.63 16.46
C ARG A 75 13.94 7.53 17.04
N GLU A 76 13.21 7.86 18.08
CA GLU A 76 12.16 6.99 18.60
C GLU A 76 11.15 6.66 17.49
N THR A 77 10.65 5.44 17.51
CA THR A 77 9.52 5.04 16.67
C THR A 77 8.40 6.07 16.86
N PRO A 78 7.91 6.73 15.79
CA PRO A 78 6.87 7.74 15.93
C PRO A 78 5.65 7.17 16.65
N SER A 79 5.10 7.94 17.60
CA SER A 79 3.89 7.54 18.33
C SER A 79 2.74 7.28 17.36
N ASP A 80 1.76 6.46 17.78
CA ASP A 80 0.65 6.08 16.92
C ASP A 80 -0.19 7.27 16.46
N ASP A 81 -0.25 8.35 17.26
CA ASP A 81 -0.89 9.61 16.90
C ASP A 81 -0.17 10.31 15.74
N VAL A 82 1.17 10.35 15.76
CA VAL A 82 1.97 10.93 14.67
C VAL A 82 1.79 10.10 13.39
N ARG A 83 1.73 8.77 13.52
CA ARG A 83 1.48 7.88 12.37
C ARG A 83 0.08 8.07 11.80
N ALA A 84 -0.92 8.27 12.65
CA ALA A 84 -2.29 8.55 12.23
C ALA A 84 -2.40 9.91 11.51
N ALA A 85 -1.77 10.94 12.06
CA ALA A 85 -1.70 12.26 11.44
C ALA A 85 -1.01 12.23 10.07
N ARG A 86 0.11 11.51 9.93
CA ARG A 86 0.79 11.31 8.65
C ARG A 86 -0.10 10.61 7.62
N ARG A 87 -0.84 9.57 8.03
CA ARG A 87 -1.79 8.88 7.15
C ARG A 87 -2.97 9.77 6.74
N ALA A 88 -3.47 10.62 7.64
CA ALA A 88 -4.52 11.58 7.33
C ALA A 88 -4.02 12.60 6.30
N ARG A 89 -2.83 13.17 6.53
CA ARG A 89 -2.18 14.09 5.61
C ARG A 89 -1.89 13.48 4.24
N ALA A 90 -1.38 12.24 4.19
CA ALA A 90 -1.15 11.52 2.94
C ALA A 90 -2.45 11.24 2.17
N ARG A 91 -3.59 11.07 2.86
CA ARG A 91 -4.91 10.94 2.22
C ARG A 91 -5.39 12.25 1.62
N GLU A 92 -5.07 13.38 2.23
CA GLU A 92 -5.45 14.71 1.75
C GLU A 92 -4.56 15.18 0.60
N GLU A 93 -3.25 14.97 0.73
CA GLU A 93 -2.26 15.39 -0.27
C GLU A 93 -2.15 14.39 -1.44
N LEU A 94 -2.72 13.18 -1.31
CA LEU A 94 -2.58 12.06 -2.27
C LEU A 94 -1.12 11.71 -2.61
N VAL A 95 -0.17 12.14 -1.78
CA VAL A 95 1.26 11.85 -1.95
C VAL A 95 1.61 10.66 -1.05
N ASN A 96 2.11 9.58 -1.67
CA ASN A 96 2.45 8.34 -0.97
C ASN A 96 3.84 8.40 -0.30
N ILE A 97 4.71 9.34 -0.72
CA ILE A 97 6.11 9.43 -0.25
C ILE A 97 6.48 10.83 0.26
N ASP A 98 7.17 10.87 1.40
CA ASP A 98 7.61 12.09 2.06
C ASP A 98 8.66 12.86 1.23
N ASP A 99 8.71 14.19 1.35
CA ASP A 99 9.66 15.06 0.60
C ASP A 99 11.13 14.67 0.80
N GLU A 100 11.49 14.21 2.00
CA GLU A 100 12.84 13.72 2.31
C GLU A 100 13.20 12.48 1.49
N GLU A 101 12.23 11.58 1.26
CA GLU A 101 12.44 10.41 0.42
C GLU A 101 12.52 10.78 -1.06
N ARG A 102 11.73 11.78 -1.49
CA ARG A 102 11.80 12.31 -2.86
C ARG A 102 13.16 12.92 -3.17
N ALA A 103 13.72 13.68 -2.23
CA ALA A 103 15.06 14.25 -2.37
C ALA A 103 16.12 13.15 -2.51
N ARG A 104 16.06 12.11 -1.66
CA ARG A 104 16.98 10.97 -1.73
C ARG A 104 16.89 10.21 -3.06
N ARG A 105 15.67 9.93 -3.53
CA ARG A 105 15.46 9.28 -4.84
C ARG A 105 16.00 10.15 -5.98
N LEU A 106 15.84 11.48 -5.91
CA LEU A 106 16.40 12.39 -6.89
C LEU A 106 17.93 12.34 -6.92
N ASP A 107 18.58 12.34 -5.76
CA ASP A 107 20.03 12.30 -5.66
C ASP A 107 20.60 10.96 -6.17
N VAL A 108 19.98 9.83 -5.80
CA VAL A 108 20.34 8.53 -6.35
C VAL A 108 20.15 8.49 -7.86
N GLY A 109 19.03 9.01 -8.36
CA GLY A 109 18.76 9.08 -9.80
C GLY A 109 19.82 9.90 -10.56
N LYS A 110 20.27 11.03 -10.00
CA LYS A 110 21.34 11.86 -10.57
C LYS A 110 22.68 11.12 -10.58
N VAL A 111 23.07 10.49 -9.46
CA VAL A 111 24.32 9.74 -9.36
C VAL A 111 24.32 8.55 -10.32
N ALA A 112 23.25 7.75 -10.31
CA ALA A 112 23.09 6.63 -11.23
C ALA A 112 23.11 7.07 -12.70
N GLY A 113 22.46 8.20 -13.02
CA GLY A 113 22.49 8.80 -14.34
C GLY A 113 23.90 9.23 -14.76
N GLY A 114 24.66 9.85 -13.84
CA GLY A 114 26.05 10.24 -14.07
C GLY A 114 26.96 9.04 -14.35
N VAL A 115 26.87 7.98 -13.53
CA VAL A 115 27.63 6.72 -13.75
C VAL A 115 27.24 6.09 -15.08
N THR A 116 25.94 6.04 -15.40
CA THR A 116 25.44 5.51 -16.68
C THR A 116 26.01 6.29 -17.87
N LEU A 117 26.07 7.63 -17.77
CA LEU A 117 26.66 8.47 -18.81
C LEU A 117 28.15 8.18 -19.01
N VAL A 118 28.92 8.05 -17.92
CA VAL A 118 30.34 7.69 -18.00
C VAL A 118 30.51 6.31 -18.65
N MET A 119 29.68 5.34 -18.29
CA MET A 119 29.70 4.00 -18.88
C MET A 119 29.37 4.03 -20.37
N ALA A 120 28.44 4.90 -20.79
CA ALA A 120 28.09 5.08 -22.20
C ALA A 120 29.27 5.61 -23.01
N ILE A 121 29.94 6.64 -22.48
CA ILE A 121 31.15 7.21 -23.10
C ILE A 121 32.25 6.14 -23.19
N ALA A 122 32.46 5.36 -22.13
CA ALA A 122 33.45 4.29 -22.13
C ALA A 122 33.15 3.21 -23.19
N GLN A 123 31.90 2.78 -23.32
CA GLN A 123 31.49 1.81 -24.35
C GLN A 123 31.70 2.34 -25.77
N LEU A 124 31.50 3.65 -26.00
CA LEU A 124 31.81 4.28 -27.28
C LEU A 124 33.31 4.31 -27.55
N ALA A 125 34.11 4.73 -26.56
CA ALA A 125 35.56 4.82 -26.66
C ALA A 125 36.24 3.45 -26.87
N LEU A 126 35.70 2.39 -26.25
CA LEU A 126 36.21 1.02 -26.36
C LEU A 126 35.65 0.26 -27.57
N GLY A 127 34.82 0.89 -28.41
CA GLY A 127 34.29 0.25 -29.61
C GLY A 127 33.29 -0.87 -29.33
N ALA A 128 32.59 -0.84 -28.20
CA ALA A 128 31.62 -1.86 -27.82
C ALA A 128 30.59 -2.11 -28.93
N SER A 129 30.21 -3.37 -29.13
CA SER A 129 29.20 -3.81 -30.09
C SER A 129 27.82 -3.25 -29.76
N ARG A 130 26.88 -3.32 -30.72
CA ARG A 130 25.51 -2.81 -30.53
C ARG A 130 24.78 -3.48 -29.36
N ILE A 131 25.06 -4.77 -29.11
CA ILE A 131 24.43 -5.54 -28.04
C ILE A 131 24.99 -5.11 -26.68
N GLU A 132 26.31 -4.94 -26.56
CA GLU A 132 26.94 -4.46 -25.32
C GLU A 132 26.47 -3.05 -24.96
N ARG A 133 26.24 -2.20 -25.97
CA ARG A 133 25.63 -0.89 -25.77
C ARG A 133 24.19 -0.96 -25.29
N ALA A 134 23.42 -1.94 -25.75
CA ALA A 134 22.03 -2.10 -25.31
C ALA A 134 21.92 -2.42 -23.81
N VAL A 135 22.93 -3.04 -23.21
CA VAL A 135 22.98 -3.33 -21.76
C VAL A 135 22.88 -2.06 -20.92
N ILE A 136 23.28 -0.90 -21.47
CA ILE A 136 23.18 0.39 -20.76
C ILE A 136 21.75 0.79 -20.44
N ALA A 137 20.77 0.21 -21.13
CA ALA A 137 19.36 0.44 -20.86
C ALA A 137 18.97 0.08 -19.43
N ILE A 138 19.63 -0.93 -18.82
CA ILE A 138 19.32 -1.37 -17.46
C ILE A 138 19.65 -0.28 -16.42
N PRO A 139 20.91 0.19 -16.29
CA PRO A 139 21.22 1.25 -15.34
C PRO A 139 20.53 2.57 -15.70
N LEU A 140 20.31 2.85 -16.98
CA LEU A 140 19.54 4.02 -17.42
C LEU A 140 18.08 3.97 -16.96
N PHE A 141 17.44 2.80 -17.06
CA PHE A 141 16.06 2.60 -16.61
C PHE A 141 15.92 2.90 -15.11
N PHE A 142 16.85 2.40 -14.29
CA PHE A 142 16.84 2.70 -12.85
C PHE A 142 17.10 4.17 -12.55
N ALA A 143 18.08 4.80 -13.22
CA ALA A 143 18.37 6.22 -13.04
C ALA A 143 17.15 7.10 -13.35
N LEU A 144 16.49 6.85 -14.48
CA LEU A 144 15.27 7.55 -14.87
C LEU A 144 14.09 7.21 -13.94
N GLY A 145 13.96 5.95 -13.52
CA GLY A 145 12.94 5.51 -12.56
C GLY A 145 13.03 6.27 -11.24
N PHE A 146 14.23 6.44 -10.69
CA PHE A 146 14.45 7.20 -9.46
C PHE A 146 14.14 8.70 -9.61
N VAL A 147 14.55 9.32 -10.73
CA VAL A 147 14.22 10.73 -11.00
C VAL A 147 12.71 10.91 -11.23
N GLY A 148 12.08 10.01 -11.97
CA GLY A 148 10.64 10.02 -12.22
C GLY A 148 9.85 9.88 -10.92
N SER A 149 10.23 8.90 -10.10
CA SER A 149 9.68 8.66 -8.76
C SER A 149 9.75 9.90 -7.86
N ALA A 150 10.90 10.59 -7.84
CA ALA A 150 11.05 11.82 -7.08
C ALA A 150 10.09 12.94 -7.54
N LYS A 151 9.74 12.99 -8.84
CA LYS A 151 8.84 14.00 -9.42
C LYS A 151 7.36 13.66 -9.31
N SER A 152 7.00 12.38 -9.40
CA SER A 152 5.59 11.94 -9.36
C SER A 152 5.11 11.57 -7.96
N GLY A 153 6.00 11.26 -7.02
CA GLY A 153 5.59 10.81 -5.69
C GLY A 153 5.19 9.32 -5.64
N LEU A 154 5.53 8.57 -6.69
CA LEU A 154 5.35 7.12 -6.80
C LEU A 154 6.65 6.43 -6.40
#